data_AF-A0A1D1YBS8-F1
#
_entry.id   AF-A0A1D1YBS8-F1
#
_cell.length_a   1.000
_cell.length_b   1.000
_cell.length_c   1.000
_cell.angle_alpha   90.00
_cell.angle_beta   90.00
_cell.angle_gamma   90.00
#
_symmetry.space_group_name_H-M   'P 1'
#
loop_
_entity.id
_entity.type
_entity.pdbx_description
1 polymer ?
#
loop_
_entity_poly.entity_id
_entity_poly.type
_entity_poly.pdbx_seq_one_letter_code
_entity_poly.pdbx_strand_id
1 'polypeptide(L)'
;HFFPLHLPLNARIRPEKLGIWHPSVDLREQRKAMAEQVYSEGNVIREEVAKGLNPGLIILLVVVGLVLLFFIGNYALYTYAQKTLPPRKKKPISKKKLKKERLKQGVSAPGE
;
A
#
# COMPACT_ATOMS: atom_id res chain seq x y z
N HIS A 1 -78.26 -48.50 -4.94
CA HIS A 1 -77.86 -47.26 -4.25
C HIS A 1 -76.54 -47.51 -3.54
N PHE A 2 -75.46 -46.97 -4.09
CA PHE A 2 -74.08 -47.20 -3.68
C PHE A 2 -73.62 -45.99 -2.85
N PHE A 3 -73.15 -46.16 -1.62
CA PHE A 3 -72.10 -45.37 -0.96
C PHE A 3 -71.75 -46.04 0.37
N PRO A 4 -70.46 -46.22 0.69
CA PRO A 4 -69.90 -45.34 1.70
C PRO A 4 -68.44 -44.91 1.42
N LEU A 5 -68.10 -43.76 2.01
CA LEU A 5 -66.76 -43.19 2.09
C LEU A 5 -65.74 -44.19 2.63
N HIS A 6 -64.58 -44.29 1.97
CA HIS A 6 -63.32 -44.57 2.64
C HIS A 6 -62.25 -43.59 2.13
N LEU A 7 -61.94 -42.62 2.98
CA LEU A 7 -60.90 -41.63 2.79
C LEU A 7 -59.55 -42.29 3.15
N PRO A 8 -58.56 -42.38 2.24
CA PRO A 8 -57.26 -42.92 2.60
C PRO A 8 -56.46 -41.89 3.42
N LEU A 9 -56.29 -42.21 4.70
CA LEU A 9 -55.48 -41.52 5.70
C LEU A 9 -53.98 -41.73 5.43
N ASN A 10 -53.47 -41.31 4.27
CA ASN A 10 -52.02 -41.30 4.04
C ASN A 10 -51.59 -40.35 2.89
N ALA A 11 -52.11 -39.13 2.89
CA ALA A 11 -51.54 -38.06 2.09
C ALA A 11 -50.24 -37.59 2.76
N ARG A 12 -49.15 -38.35 2.57
CA ARG A 12 -47.79 -37.85 2.81
C ARG A 12 -47.55 -36.74 1.80
N ILE A 13 -47.83 -35.52 2.23
CA ILE A 13 -47.59 -34.27 1.51
C ILE A 13 -46.11 -34.26 1.11
N ARG A 14 -45.86 -34.45 -0.19
CA ARG A 14 -44.55 -34.28 -0.81
C ARG A 14 -44.34 -32.79 -1.05
N PRO A 15 -43.41 -32.11 -0.35
CA PRO A 15 -43.26 -30.66 -0.40
C PRO A 15 -42.63 -30.14 -1.70
N GLU A 16 -42.32 -30.99 -2.68
CA GLU A 16 -41.76 -30.54 -3.97
C GLU A 16 -42.75 -29.78 -4.88
N LYS A 17 -44.05 -29.75 -4.57
CA LYS A 17 -45.06 -29.02 -5.39
C LYS A 17 -45.31 -27.57 -4.97
N LEU A 18 -44.39 -26.95 -4.23
CA LEU A 18 -44.53 -25.57 -3.77
C LEU A 18 -43.66 -24.56 -4.49
N GLY A 19 -43.00 -24.91 -5.61
CA GLY A 19 -42.35 -23.93 -6.49
C GLY A 19 -41.29 -23.04 -5.80
N ILE A 20 -40.77 -23.49 -4.66
CA ILE A 20 -39.84 -22.73 -3.82
C ILE A 20 -38.57 -23.58 -3.73
N TRP A 21 -37.55 -23.17 -4.49
CA TRP A 21 -36.16 -23.68 -4.60
C TRP A 21 -35.86 -24.87 -5.54
N HIS A 22 -35.36 -24.55 -6.74
CA HIS A 22 -34.20 -25.23 -7.34
C HIS A 22 -33.01 -24.28 -7.10
N PRO A 23 -31.93 -24.69 -6.41
CA PRO A 23 -30.89 -25.45 -7.09
C PRO A 23 -30.18 -26.43 -6.14
N SER A 24 -30.42 -27.73 -6.26
CA SER A 24 -29.48 -28.72 -5.74
C SER A 24 -28.27 -28.80 -6.68
N VAL A 25 -27.45 -27.74 -6.66
CA VAL A 25 -26.05 -27.88 -7.04
C VAL A 25 -25.49 -28.92 -6.07
N ASP A 26 -25.19 -30.11 -6.59
CA ASP A 26 -24.73 -31.25 -5.81
C ASP A 26 -23.60 -30.77 -4.88
N LEU A 27 -23.72 -30.89 -3.56
CA LEU A 27 -22.72 -30.37 -2.61
C LEU A 27 -21.32 -30.91 -2.93
N ARG A 28 -21.24 -32.07 -3.59
CA ARG A 28 -20.02 -32.67 -4.10
C ARG A 28 -19.40 -31.86 -5.25
N GLU A 29 -20.21 -31.33 -6.15
CA GLU A 29 -19.76 -30.46 -7.24
C GLU A 29 -19.33 -29.09 -6.69
N GLN A 30 -20.07 -28.53 -5.73
CA GLN A 30 -19.61 -27.31 -5.06
C GLN A 30 -18.30 -27.51 -4.29
N ARG A 31 -18.14 -28.65 -3.62
CA ARG A 31 -16.90 -28.99 -2.90
C ARG A 31 -15.73 -29.22 -3.84
N LYS A 32 -15.95 -29.85 -5.00
CA LYS A 32 -14.92 -30.01 -6.04
C LYS A 32 -14.51 -28.66 -6.62
N ALA A 33 -15.47 -27.82 -7.02
CA ALA A 33 -15.19 -26.49 -7.54
C ALA A 33 -14.44 -25.63 -6.51
N MET A 34 -14.84 -25.69 -5.23
CA MET A 34 -14.15 -24.99 -4.15
C MET A 34 -12.72 -25.54 -3.92
N ALA A 35 -12.52 -26.86 -3.94
CA ALA A 35 -11.21 -27.46 -3.78
C ALA A 35 -10.29 -27.15 -4.98
N GLU A 36 -10.83 -27.10 -6.19
CA GLU A 36 -10.09 -26.78 -7.42
C GLU A 36 -9.70 -25.31 -7.48
N GLN A 37 -10.57 -24.41 -7.00
CA GLN A 37 -10.22 -23.00 -6.82
C GLN A 37 -9.11 -22.83 -5.77
N VAL A 38 -9.24 -23.45 -4.60
CA VAL A 38 -8.22 -23.37 -3.54
C VAL A 38 -6.88 -23.96 -4.00
N TYR A 39 -6.91 -25.06 -4.76
CA TYR A 39 -5.71 -25.68 -5.32
C TYR A 39 -5.06 -24.83 -6.41
N SER A 40 -5.87 -24.26 -7.31
CA SER A 40 -5.41 -23.36 -8.38
C SER A 40 -4.81 -22.08 -7.79
N GLU A 41 -5.51 -21.43 -6.86
CA GLU A 41 -5.00 -20.25 -6.14
C GLU A 41 -3.71 -20.57 -5.37
N GLY A 42 -3.65 -21.71 -4.68
CA GLY A 42 -2.45 -22.16 -3.99
C GLY A 42 -1.26 -22.42 -4.92
N ASN A 43 -1.51 -22.93 -6.13
CA ASN A 43 -0.48 -23.15 -7.13
C ASN A 43 0.00 -21.84 -7.77
N VAL A 44 -0.92 -20.91 -8.08
CA VAL A 44 -0.57 -19.58 -8.62
C VAL A 44 0.30 -18.80 -7.62
N ILE A 45 -0.06 -18.78 -6.33
CA ILE A 45 0.75 -18.12 -5.29
C ILE A 45 2.14 -18.76 -5.19
N ARG A 46 2.24 -20.10 -5.26
CA ARG A 46 3.53 -20.80 -5.23
C ARG A 46 4.38 -20.51 -6.46
N GLU A 47 3.78 -20.43 -7.64
CA GLU A 47 4.49 -20.10 -8.88
C GLU A 47 4.99 -18.66 -8.90
N GLU A 48 4.24 -17.72 -8.33
CA GLU A 48 4.68 -16.34 -8.16
C GLU A 48 5.85 -16.23 -7.17
N VAL A 49 5.84 -17.01 -6.09
CA VAL A 49 6.97 -17.08 -5.14
C VAL A 49 8.18 -17.80 -5.75
N ALA A 50 7.96 -18.80 -6.61
CA ALA A 50 9.03 -19.53 -7.30
C ALA A 50 9.67 -18.72 -8.45
N LYS A 51 8.92 -17.77 -9.03
CA LYS A 51 9.46 -16.70 -9.88
C LYS A 51 10.18 -15.68 -8.98
N GLY A 52 11.37 -16.06 -8.53
CA GLY A 52 12.22 -15.22 -7.70
C GLY A 52 12.46 -13.82 -8.29
N LEU A 53 12.77 -12.86 -7.42
CA LEU A 53 12.98 -11.47 -7.83
C LEU A 53 14.11 -11.37 -8.87
N ASN A 54 13.82 -10.70 -9.99
CA ASN A 54 14.79 -10.51 -11.06
C ASN A 54 16.08 -9.87 -10.52
N PRO A 55 17.27 -10.34 -10.93
CA PRO A 55 18.53 -9.76 -10.48
C PRO A 55 18.61 -8.27 -10.76
N GLY A 56 18.10 -7.82 -11.92
CA GLY A 56 18.00 -6.38 -12.24
C GLY A 56 17.12 -5.59 -11.27
N LEU A 57 16.03 -6.18 -10.77
CA LEU A 57 15.14 -5.53 -9.81
C LEU A 57 15.78 -5.47 -8.41
N ILE A 58 16.50 -6.52 -8.01
CA ILE A 58 17.29 -6.52 -6.78
C ILE A 58 18.34 -5.42 -6.84
N ILE A 59 19.09 -5.34 -7.95
CA ILE A 59 20.13 -4.31 -8.13
C ILE A 59 19.50 -2.91 -8.13
N LEU A 60 18.36 -2.71 -8.79
CA LEU A 60 17.66 -1.43 -8.78
C LEU A 60 17.29 -1.01 -7.36
N LEU A 61 16.70 -1.92 -6.57
CA LEU A 61 16.36 -1.67 -5.17
C LEU A 61 17.60 -1.36 -4.32
N VAL A 62 18.69 -2.11 -4.50
CA VAL A 62 19.93 -1.91 -3.75
C VAL A 62 20.58 -0.57 -4.09
N VAL A 63 20.68 -0.21 -5.37
CA VAL A 63 21.29 1.06 -5.81
C VAL A 63 20.45 2.24 -5.34
N VAL A 64 19.13 2.19 -5.53
CA VAL A 64 18.22 3.24 -5.06
C VAL A 64 18.29 3.36 -3.53
N GLY A 65 18.27 2.23 -2.81
CA GLY A 65 18.37 2.20 -1.36
C GLY A 65 19.69 2.76 -0.82
N LEU A 66 20.81 2.38 -1.42
CA LEU A 66 22.13 2.90 -1.06
C LEU A 66 22.23 4.40 -1.32
N VAL A 67 21.76 4.88 -2.48
CA VAL A 67 21.77 6.32 -2.79
C VAL A 67 20.91 7.09 -1.81
N LEU A 68 19.70 6.59 -1.51
CA LEU A 68 18.79 7.25 -0.58
C LEU A 68 19.36 7.28 0.84
N LEU A 69 19.90 6.15 1.32
CA LEU A 69 20.53 6.07 2.63
C LEU A 69 21.74 7.00 2.72
N PHE A 70 22.56 7.06 1.68
CA PHE A 70 23.72 7.96 1.61
C PHE A 70 23.27 9.43 1.62
N PHE A 71 22.22 9.78 0.86
CA PHE A 71 21.71 11.14 0.81
C PHE A 71 21.10 11.57 2.15
N ILE A 72 20.28 10.71 2.77
CA ILE A 72 19.65 10.98 4.07
C ILE A 72 20.73 11.09 5.16
N GLY A 73 21.67 10.14 5.21
CA GLY A 73 22.76 10.15 6.18
C GLY A 73 23.66 11.38 6.03
N ASN A 74 24.00 11.76 4.79
CA ASN A 74 24.80 12.94 4.51
C ASN A 74 24.04 14.24 4.85
N TYR A 75 22.75 14.33 4.49
CA TYR A 75 21.93 15.48 4.83
C TYR A 75 21.70 15.62 6.34
N ALA A 76 21.46 14.52 7.04
CA ALA A 76 21.37 14.49 8.50
C ALA A 76 22.70 14.93 9.14
N LEU A 77 23.83 14.45 8.64
CA LEU A 77 25.14 14.86 9.13
C LEU A 77 25.43 16.33 8.80
N TYR A 78 25.08 16.81 7.62
CA TYR A 78 25.23 18.21 7.21
C TYR A 78 24.39 19.14 8.09
N THR A 79 23.14 18.76 8.37
CA THR A 79 22.25 19.53 9.25
C THR A 79 22.70 19.45 10.71
N TYR A 80 23.20 18.31 11.17
CA TYR A 80 23.80 18.18 12.50
C TYR A 80 25.05 19.04 12.64
N ALA A 81 25.97 18.97 11.66
CA ALA A 81 27.16 19.79 11.60
C ALA A 81 26.82 21.28 11.54
N GLN A 82 25.78 21.71 10.82
CA GLN A 82 25.33 23.11 10.84
C GLN A 82 24.75 23.56 12.19
N LYS A 83 24.25 22.64 13.02
CA LYS A 83 23.76 22.94 14.37
C LYS A 83 24.90 22.99 15.38
N THR A 84 25.94 22.18 15.21
CA THR A 84 27.09 22.10 16.14
C THR A 84 28.24 23.02 15.74
N LEU A 85 28.44 23.25 14.44
CA LEU A 85 29.29 24.31 13.94
C LEU A 85 28.50 25.61 14.09
N PRO A 86 29.04 26.63 14.78
CA PRO A 86 28.38 27.93 14.85
C PRO A 86 28.08 28.37 13.41
N PRO A 87 26.84 28.83 13.11
CA PRO A 87 26.49 29.30 11.78
C PRO A 87 27.62 30.23 11.36
N ARG A 88 28.19 30.01 10.17
CA ARG A 88 29.24 30.86 9.61
C ARG A 88 28.67 32.27 9.56
N LYS A 89 28.74 32.99 10.68
CA LYS A 89 28.54 34.42 10.77
C LYS A 89 29.61 34.89 9.82
N LYS A 90 29.20 35.29 8.61
CA LYS A 90 30.05 36.08 7.71
C LYS A 90 30.77 37.03 8.65
N LYS A 91 32.12 36.92 8.71
CA LYS A 91 32.94 37.60 9.72
C LYS A 91 32.29 38.96 9.94
N PRO A 92 31.79 39.28 11.15
CA PRO A 92 30.96 40.45 11.35
C PRO A 92 31.70 41.60 10.69
N ILE A 93 31.14 42.09 9.58
CA ILE A 93 31.79 43.12 8.81
C ILE A 93 31.81 44.27 9.78
N SER A 94 33.01 44.63 10.26
CA SER A 94 33.20 45.71 11.21
C SER A 94 32.32 46.87 10.78
N LYS A 95 31.57 47.49 11.70
CA LYS A 95 30.63 48.57 11.38
C LYS A 95 31.27 49.64 10.47
N LYS A 96 32.61 49.83 10.56
CA LYS A 96 33.43 50.63 9.64
C LYS A 96 33.39 50.15 8.18
N LYS A 97 33.58 48.87 7.90
CA LYS A 97 33.44 48.31 6.54
C LYS A 97 31.99 48.34 6.06
N LEU A 98 31.01 48.09 6.95
CA LEU A 98 29.59 48.10 6.59
C LEU A 98 29.15 49.51 6.19
N LYS A 99 29.53 50.54 6.95
CA LYS A 99 29.30 51.95 6.61
C LYS A 99 30.06 52.35 5.35
N LYS A 100 31.30 51.87 5.14
CA LYS A 100 32.09 52.14 3.92
C LYS A 100 31.45 51.55 2.67
N GLU A 101 30.94 50.32 2.74
CA GLU A 101 30.22 49.68 1.62
C GLU A 101 28.86 50.34 1.38
N ARG A 102 28.13 50.72 2.44
CA ARG A 102 26.85 51.46 2.33
C ARG A 102 27.03 52.86 1.73
N LEU A 103 28.09 53.59 2.11
CA LEU A 103 28.45 54.89 1.54
C LEU A 103 28.86 54.78 0.07
N LYS A 104 29.59 53.71 -0.31
CA LYS A 104 29.94 53.43 -1.71
C LYS A 104 28.73 53.05 -2.57
N GLN A 105 27.74 52.39 -1.98
CA GLN A 105 26.49 52.01 -2.65
C GLN A 105 25.46 53.15 -2.70
N GLY A 106 25.76 54.33 -2.14
CA GLY A 106 24.87 55.49 -2.19
C GLY A 106 23.52 55.29 -1.49
N VAL A 107 23.39 54.27 -0.64
CA VAL A 107 22.15 54.00 0.09
C VAL A 107 22.05 55.00 1.23
N SER A 108 21.41 56.15 0.98
CA SER A 108 20.96 57.05 2.04
C SER A 108 19.99 56.31 2.95
N ALA A 109 19.99 56.66 4.23
CA ALA A 109 19.18 55.98 5.23
C ALA A 109 17.69 55.99 4.81
N PRO A 110 16.93 54.91 5.04
CA PRO A 110 15.48 54.95 4.91
C PRO A 110 14.93 55.78 6.07
N GLY A 111 14.87 57.09 5.88
CA GLY A 111 14.46 58.04 6.91
C GLY A 111 15.17 59.39 6.80
N GLU A 112 15.03 60.03 5.65
CA GLU A 112 14.88 61.49 5.47
C GLU A 112 13.78 61.72 4.43
#